data_AF-A0A8J3EUC6-F1
#
_entry.id   AF-A0A8J3EUC6-F1
#
_cell.length_a   1.000
_cell.length_b   1.000
_cell.length_c   1.000
_cell.angle_alpha   90.00
_cell.angle_beta   90.00
_cell.angle_gamma   90.00
#
_symmetry.space_group_name_H-M   'P 1'
#
loop_
_entity.id
_entity.type
_entity.pdbx_description
1 polymer ?
#
loop_
_entity_poly.entity_id
_entity_poly.type
_entity_poly.pdbx_seq_one_letter_code
_entity_poly.pdbx_strand_id
1 'polypeptide(L)'
;MAEIMMRDQSRAGHVLGGARVADLPDEVSIRDVVRTRIHGEVAAYNAGPGPVFCGLVQPADAVRHSDGFRMRQPRPLDAELLIAAAEEAIGLGMLWLRLDDRPVDLDELITPADHDELIAVLERSVVASGS
;
A
#
# COMPACT_ATOMS: atom_id res chain seq x y z
N MET A 1 -12.15 -4.74 -16.48
CA MET A 1 -11.69 -4.93 -15.10
C MET A 1 -10.36 -5.63 -15.16
N ALA A 2 -9.33 -4.92 -14.74
CA ALA A 2 -7.95 -5.35 -14.76
C ALA A 2 -7.42 -5.53 -13.33
N GLU A 3 -6.20 -6.05 -13.23
CA GLU A 3 -5.51 -6.22 -11.96
C GLU A 3 -4.01 -6.06 -12.15
N ILE A 4 -3.30 -5.66 -11.10
CA ILE A 4 -1.85 -5.52 -11.10
C ILE A 4 -1.27 -6.04 -9.79
N MET A 5 -0.09 -6.64 -9.84
CA MET A 5 0.64 -7.00 -8.63
C MET A 5 1.33 -5.77 -8.06
N MET A 6 1.05 -5.44 -6.81
CA MET A 6 1.77 -4.39 -6.10
C MET A 6 2.72 -5.00 -5.07
N ARG A 7 4.03 -4.80 -5.22
CA ARG A 7 5.06 -5.38 -4.36
C ARG A 7 5.69 -4.32 -3.46
N ASP A 8 5.97 -4.70 -2.23
CA ASP A 8 6.70 -3.85 -1.28
C ASP A 8 8.16 -4.26 -1.25
N GLN A 9 9.04 -3.28 -1.37
CA GLN A 9 10.48 -3.50 -1.42
C GLN A 9 11.20 -2.50 -0.53
N SER A 10 12.21 -2.96 0.20
CA SER A 10 13.15 -2.04 0.85
C SER A 10 14.05 -1.36 -0.19
N ARG A 11 14.66 -0.23 0.13
CA ARG A 11 15.71 0.37 -0.75
C ARG A 11 16.87 -0.58 -1.07
N ALA A 12 17.13 -1.58 -0.23
CA ALA A 12 18.16 -2.60 -0.46
C ALA A 12 17.69 -3.76 -1.36
N GLY A 13 16.46 -3.72 -1.88
CA GLY A 13 15.93 -4.74 -2.79
C GLY A 13 15.18 -5.89 -2.13
N HIS A 14 15.19 -5.99 -0.78
CA HIS A 14 14.44 -7.04 -0.07
C HIS A 14 12.93 -6.88 -0.24
N VAL A 15 12.25 -7.97 -0.58
CA VAL A 15 10.79 -8.02 -0.61
C VAL A 15 10.25 -7.97 0.82
N LEU A 16 9.37 -7.01 1.10
CA LEU A 16 8.75 -6.80 2.41
C LEU A 16 7.33 -7.36 2.46
N GLY A 17 6.68 -7.51 1.30
CA GLY A 17 5.29 -7.88 1.18
C GLY A 17 4.75 -7.55 -0.21
N GLY A 18 3.44 -7.60 -0.35
CA GLY A 18 2.74 -7.21 -1.56
C GLY A 18 1.29 -7.68 -1.55
N ALA A 19 0.51 -7.15 -2.47
CA ALA A 19 -0.89 -7.47 -2.65
C ALA A 19 -1.25 -7.40 -4.13
N ARG A 20 -2.21 -8.24 -4.54
CA ARG A 20 -2.84 -8.14 -5.86
C ARG A 20 -3.95 -7.10 -5.77
N VAL A 21 -3.86 -6.07 -6.60
CA VAL A 21 -4.85 -4.99 -6.68
C VAL A 21 -5.77 -5.31 -7.84
N ALA A 22 -6.97 -5.79 -7.52
CA ALA A 22 -7.98 -6.19 -8.48
C ALA A 22 -9.05 -5.10 -8.64
N ASP A 23 -10.01 -5.37 -9.52
CA ASP A 23 -11.16 -4.50 -9.81
C ASP A 23 -10.76 -3.08 -10.26
N LEU A 24 -9.64 -2.98 -10.98
CA LEU A 24 -9.21 -1.72 -11.58
C LEU A 24 -9.93 -1.48 -12.92
N PRO A 25 -10.27 -0.21 -13.25
CA PRO A 25 -10.71 0.14 -14.59
C PRO A 25 -9.58 -0.03 -15.61
N ASP A 26 -9.94 -0.02 -16.89
CA ASP A 26 -8.98 -0.24 -17.99
C ASP A 26 -7.98 0.92 -18.13
N GLU A 27 -8.33 2.12 -17.64
CA GLU A 27 -7.42 3.26 -17.46
C GLU A 27 -7.59 3.77 -16.02
N VAL A 28 -6.48 3.89 -15.28
CA VAL A 28 -6.48 4.23 -13.85
C VAL A 28 -5.24 5.05 -13.50
N SER A 29 -5.34 5.94 -12.52
CA SER A 29 -4.17 6.65 -12.00
C SER A 29 -3.37 5.76 -11.04
N ILE A 30 -2.06 5.97 -10.96
CA ILE A 30 -1.22 5.32 -9.93
C ILE A 30 -1.77 5.60 -8.52
N ARG A 31 -2.29 6.81 -8.28
CA ARG A 31 -2.98 7.16 -7.03
C ARG A 31 -4.14 6.22 -6.73
N ASP A 32 -5.01 5.98 -7.71
CA ASP A 32 -6.18 5.12 -7.53
C ASP A 32 -5.79 3.65 -7.36
N VAL A 33 -4.68 3.19 -7.94
CA VAL A 33 -4.11 1.85 -7.66
C VAL A 33 -3.69 1.75 -6.18
N VAL A 34 -2.96 2.74 -5.66
CA VAL A 34 -2.53 2.78 -4.25
C VAL A 34 -3.74 2.83 -3.31
N ARG A 35 -4.74 3.66 -3.62
CA ARG A 35 -5.99 3.76 -2.84
C ARG A 35 -6.76 2.45 -2.83
N THR A 36 -6.98 1.86 -4.00
CA THR A 36 -7.68 0.56 -4.14
C THR A 36 -6.99 -0.52 -3.31
N ARG A 37 -5.66 -0.56 -3.34
CA ARG A 37 -4.89 -1.48 -2.50
C ARG A 37 -5.18 -1.26 -1.01
N ILE A 38 -5.03 -0.04 -0.51
CA ILE A 38 -5.19 0.26 0.93
C ILE A 38 -6.63 0.01 1.37
N HIS A 39 -7.63 0.35 0.55
CA HIS A 39 -9.03 0.00 0.82
C HIS A 39 -9.22 -1.52 0.95
N GLY A 40 -8.66 -2.30 0.03
CA GLY A 40 -8.73 -3.76 0.08
C GLY A 40 -8.07 -4.36 1.33
N GLU A 41 -6.90 -3.85 1.70
CA GLU A 41 -6.18 -4.26 2.92
C GLU A 41 -6.99 -3.98 4.18
N VAL A 42 -7.52 -2.76 4.30
CA VAL A 42 -8.34 -2.35 5.46
C VAL A 42 -9.66 -3.10 5.50
N ALA A 43 -10.34 -3.29 4.36
CA ALA A 43 -11.57 -4.06 4.29
C ALA A 43 -11.36 -5.53 4.71
N ALA A 44 -10.28 -6.16 4.24
CA ALA A 44 -9.92 -7.52 4.61
C ALA A 44 -9.65 -7.65 6.11
N TYR A 45 -8.92 -6.70 6.70
CA TYR A 45 -8.68 -6.67 8.13
C TYR A 45 -9.96 -6.39 8.94
N ASN A 46 -10.77 -5.43 8.52
CA ASN A 46 -12.00 -5.02 9.21
C ASN A 46 -13.09 -6.10 9.15
N ALA A 47 -13.06 -7.02 8.19
CA ALA A 47 -13.95 -8.18 8.14
C ALA A 47 -13.73 -9.15 9.33
N GLY A 48 -12.55 -9.14 9.95
CA GLY A 48 -12.24 -9.92 11.13
C GLY A 48 -10.98 -9.41 11.83
N PRO A 49 -11.06 -8.29 12.60
CA PRO A 49 -9.88 -7.65 13.17
C PRO A 49 -9.06 -8.59 14.04
N GLY A 50 -7.81 -8.80 13.64
CA GLY A 50 -6.87 -9.70 14.30
C GLY A 50 -5.71 -8.98 14.98
N PRO A 51 -4.78 -9.73 15.60
CA PRO A 51 -3.60 -9.18 16.26
C PRO A 51 -2.55 -8.62 15.29
N VAL A 52 -2.64 -8.94 13.99
CA VAL A 52 -1.70 -8.51 12.96
C VAL A 52 -2.48 -7.92 11.80
N PHE A 53 -2.06 -6.73 11.37
CA PHE A 53 -2.49 -6.10 10.14
C PHE A 53 -1.40 -6.23 9.08
N CYS A 54 -1.73 -6.75 7.90
CA CYS A 54 -0.80 -6.91 6.79
C CYS A 54 -1.18 -5.91 5.70
N GLY A 55 -0.40 -4.84 5.57
CA GLY A 55 -0.66 -3.81 4.57
C GLY A 55 0.55 -2.94 4.27
N LEU A 56 0.38 -1.98 3.37
CA LEU A 56 1.44 -1.07 2.93
C LEU A 56 1.82 -0.05 4.02
N VAL A 57 0.82 0.44 4.77
CA VAL A 57 0.95 1.51 5.76
C VAL A 57 0.79 0.96 7.16
N GLN A 58 1.67 1.35 8.08
CA GLN A 58 1.62 0.99 9.48
C GLN A 58 0.56 1.81 10.23
N PRO A 59 -0.40 1.17 10.91
CA PRO A 59 -1.30 1.87 11.84
C PRO A 59 -0.55 2.51 13.01
N ALA A 60 -1.05 3.64 13.51
CA ALA A 60 -0.36 4.54 14.45
C ALA A 60 0.15 3.86 15.74
N ASP A 61 -0.62 2.92 16.29
CA ASP A 61 -0.32 2.22 17.55
C ASP A 61 0.27 0.82 17.33
N ALA A 62 0.46 0.42 16.07
CA ALA A 62 0.97 -0.88 15.73
C ALA A 62 2.50 -0.90 15.78
N VAL A 63 3.06 -2.07 16.04
CA VAL A 63 4.51 -2.29 16.06
C VAL A 63 4.89 -3.19 14.89
N ARG A 64 5.96 -2.84 14.18
CA ARG A 64 6.49 -3.67 13.10
C ARG A 64 6.81 -5.09 13.62
N HIS A 65 6.29 -6.10 12.92
CA HIS A 65 6.50 -7.52 13.16
C HIS A 65 7.03 -8.18 11.88
N SER A 66 7.48 -9.44 11.95
CA SER A 66 7.97 -10.18 10.77
C SER A 66 6.91 -10.36 9.69
N ASP A 67 5.64 -10.44 10.11
CA ASP A 67 4.52 -10.85 9.25
C ASP A 67 3.57 -9.68 8.92
N GLY A 68 3.91 -8.45 9.36
CA GLY A 68 3.06 -7.27 9.22
C GLY A 68 3.20 -6.31 10.40
N PHE A 69 2.08 -5.73 10.83
CA PHE A 69 2.01 -4.77 11.93
C PHE A 69 1.20 -5.36 13.08
N ARG A 70 1.88 -5.62 14.21
CA ARG A 70 1.23 -6.13 15.41
C ARG A 70 0.42 -5.01 16.05
N MET A 71 -0.90 -5.20 16.09
CA MET A 71 -1.84 -4.26 16.68
C MET A 71 -1.79 -4.36 18.21
N ARG A 72 -1.71 -3.22 18.90
CA ARG A 72 -1.77 -3.20 20.37
C ARG A 72 -3.13 -3.67 20.88
N GLN A 73 -4.19 -3.22 20.20
CA GLN A 73 -5.56 -3.69 20.40
C GLN A 73 -6.22 -3.88 19.03
N PRO A 74 -6.71 -5.09 18.68
CA PRO A 74 -7.47 -5.30 17.46
C PRO A 74 -8.72 -4.41 17.45
N ARG A 75 -8.88 -3.61 16.39
CA ARG A 75 -10.00 -2.68 16.19
C ARG A 75 -10.19 -2.43 14.69
N PRO A 76 -11.34 -1.92 14.24
CA PRO A 76 -11.46 -1.44 12.87
C PRO A 76 -10.46 -0.30 12.57
N LEU A 77 -9.89 -0.31 11.37
CA LEU A 77 -9.03 0.75 10.84
C LEU A 77 -9.80 1.66 9.89
N ASP A 78 -9.39 2.92 9.83
CA ASP A 78 -9.87 3.88 8.82
C ASP A 78 -8.94 3.90 7.60
N ALA A 79 -9.46 3.54 6.44
CA ALA A 79 -8.69 3.51 5.19
C ALA A 79 -8.22 4.91 4.76
N GLU A 80 -9.02 5.95 5.00
CA GLU A 80 -8.68 7.31 4.58
C GLU A 80 -7.44 7.84 5.32
N LEU A 81 -7.27 7.46 6.59
CA LEU A 81 -6.11 7.83 7.39
C LEU A 81 -4.84 7.13 6.89
N LEU A 82 -4.94 5.88 6.45
CA LEU A 82 -3.82 5.14 5.84
C LEU A 82 -3.49 5.68 4.44
N ILE A 83 -4.51 6.02 3.63
CA ILE A 83 -4.33 6.61 2.30
C ILE A 83 -3.63 7.96 2.41
N ALA A 84 -4.09 8.84 3.29
CA ALA A 84 -3.48 10.15 3.50
C ALA A 84 -2.00 10.02 3.89
N ALA A 85 -1.66 9.06 4.75
CA ALA A 85 -0.28 8.81 5.14
C ALA A 85 0.59 8.27 4.00
N ALA A 86 0.04 7.42 3.13
CA ALA A 86 0.74 6.94 1.94
C ALA A 86 1.02 8.09 0.95
N GLU A 87 0.01 8.92 0.66
CA GLU A 87 0.14 10.06 -0.24
C GLU A 87 1.13 11.11 0.31
N GLU A 88 1.07 11.40 1.60
CA GLU A 88 2.04 12.27 2.28
C GLU A 88 3.46 11.70 2.20
N ALA A 89 3.64 10.39 2.45
CA ALA A 89 4.94 9.76 2.35
C ALA A 89 5.52 9.79 0.93
N ILE A 90 4.68 9.69 -0.10
CA ILE A 90 5.12 9.85 -1.49
C ILE A 90 5.54 11.29 -1.75
N GLY A 91 4.72 12.27 -1.33
CA GLY A 91 5.05 13.69 -1.47
C GLY A 91 6.32 14.12 -0.74
N LEU A 92 6.64 13.48 0.39
CA LEU A 92 7.87 13.70 1.15
C LEU A 92 9.07 12.87 0.66
N GLY A 93 8.90 12.04 -0.38
CA GLY A 93 9.96 11.17 -0.89
C GLY A 93 10.40 10.08 0.10
N MET A 94 9.48 9.61 0.95
CA MET A 94 9.69 8.49 1.88
C MET A 94 9.19 7.15 1.30
N LEU A 95 8.28 7.21 0.35
CA LEU A 95 7.74 6.09 -0.41
C LEU A 95 7.88 6.41 -1.90
N TRP A 96 8.58 5.57 -2.66
CA TRP A 96 8.70 5.71 -4.11
C TRP A 96 7.92 4.62 -4.83
N LEU A 97 7.40 4.94 -6.01
CA LEU A 97 6.66 4.01 -6.84
C LEU A 97 7.42 3.75 -8.13
N ARG A 98 7.47 2.48 -8.56
CA ARG A 98 8.05 2.07 -9.84
C ARG A 98 7.10 1.13 -10.57
N LEU A 99 6.72 1.47 -11.80
CA LEU A 99 5.95 0.61 -12.69
C LEU A 99 6.91 -0.06 -13.66
N ASP A 100 6.95 -1.39 -13.68
CA ASP A 100 7.88 -2.18 -14.50
C ASP A 100 9.32 -1.62 -14.44
N ASP A 101 9.82 -1.46 -13.22
CA ASP A 101 11.13 -0.89 -12.90
C ASP A 101 11.36 0.60 -13.23
N ARG A 102 10.40 1.31 -13.82
CA ARG A 102 10.50 2.76 -14.09
C ARG A 102 9.81 3.58 -12.99
N PRO A 103 10.42 4.68 -12.50
CA PRO A 103 9.73 5.61 -11.59
C PRO A 103 8.43 6.18 -12.20
N VAL A 104 7.41 6.31 -11.37
CA VAL A 104 6.09 6.89 -11.73
C VAL A 104 5.59 7.84 -10.67
N ASP A 105 4.78 8.82 -11.09
CA ASP A 105 4.10 9.77 -10.22
C ASP A 105 2.65 9.35 -9.97
N LEU A 106 2.05 9.89 -8.91
CA LEU A 106 0.67 9.57 -8.51
C LEU A 106 -0.38 9.90 -9.58
N ASP A 107 -0.16 10.96 -10.34
CA ASP A 107 -1.11 11.43 -11.36
C ASP A 107 -0.92 10.74 -12.72
N GLU A 108 0.07 9.85 -12.85
CA GLU A 108 0.29 9.10 -14.08
C GLU A 108 -0.86 8.10 -14.31
N LEU A 109 -1.46 8.16 -15.51
CA LEU A 109 -2.49 7.21 -15.95
C LEU A 109 -1.83 6.00 -16.60
N ILE A 110 -2.32 4.82 -16.25
CA ILE A 110 -1.83 3.54 -16.77
C ILE A 110 -3.00 2.67 -17.21
N THR A 111 -2.72 1.72 -18.10
CA THR A 111 -3.59 0.59 -18.39
C THR A 111 -3.04 -0.63 -17.64
N PRO A 112 -3.64 -1.06 -16.51
CA PRO A 112 -3.02 -2.08 -15.65
C PRO A 112 -2.72 -3.40 -16.36
N ALA A 113 -3.51 -3.75 -17.37
CA ALA A 113 -3.33 -4.97 -18.16
C ALA A 113 -2.04 -4.98 -19.01
N ASP A 114 -1.43 -3.82 -19.25
CA ASP A 114 -0.19 -3.67 -20.02
C ASP A 114 1.07 -3.76 -19.14
N HIS A 115 0.90 -3.91 -17.82
CA HIS A 115 1.98 -3.85 -16.83
C HIS A 115 2.00 -5.10 -15.97
N ASP A 116 3.20 -5.56 -15.62
CA ASP A 116 3.37 -6.75 -14.79
C ASP A 116 3.27 -6.38 -13.30
N GLU A 117 3.92 -5.29 -12.90
CA GLU A 117 3.98 -4.91 -11.49
C GLU A 117 4.20 -3.43 -11.19
N LEU A 118 3.64 -3.02 -10.05
CA LEU A 118 3.92 -1.75 -9.38
C LEU A 118 4.70 -2.03 -8.08
N ILE A 119 5.89 -1.46 -7.95
CA ILE A 119 6.76 -1.65 -6.78
C ILE A 119 6.70 -0.40 -5.90
N ALA A 120 6.26 -0.56 -4.66
CA ALA A 120 6.43 0.39 -3.57
C ALA A 120 7.80 0.19 -2.93
N VAL A 121 8.68 1.19 -3.05
CA VAL A 121 10.01 1.19 -2.44
C VAL A 121 9.97 2.01 -1.16
N LEU A 122 10.26 1.36 -0.02
CA LEU A 122 10.23 1.94 1.32
C LEU A 122 11.65 2.04 1.89
N GLU A 123 12.01 3.21 2.42
CA GLU A 123 13.20 3.34 3.26
C GLU A 123 12.93 2.88 4.69
N ARG A 124 11.73 3.19 5.18
CA ARG A 124 11.17 2.81 6.48
C ARG A 124 9.67 2.63 6.33
N SER A 125 9.02 2.01 7.31
CA SER A 125 7.56 1.91 7.32
C SER A 125 6.93 3.32 7.29
N VAL A 126 5.93 3.51 6.43
CA VAL A 126 5.04 4.67 6.46
C VAL A 126 4.06 4.48 7.59
N VAL A 127 3.94 5.46 8.49
CA VAL A 127 3.08 5.36 9.69
C VAL A 127 1.92 6.34 9.56
N ALA A 128 0.70 5.86 9.72
CA ALA A 128 -0.49 6.70 9.74
C ALA A 128 -0.61 7.49 11.05
N SER A 129 -0.98 8.77 10.93
CA SER A 129 -1.21 9.64 12.08
C SER A 129 -2.64 9.47 12.60
N GLY A 130 -2.83 8.55 13.55
CA GLY A 130 -4.16 8.17 14.06
C GLY A 130 -4.91 7.33 13.03
N SER A 131 -5.18 6.07 13.33
CA SER A 131 -5.73 5.08 12.40
C SER A 131 -6.56 4.03 13.11
#